data_AF-A3ALJ5-F1
#
_entry.id   AF-A3ALJ5-F1
#
_cell.length_a   1.000
_cell.length_b   1.000
_cell.length_c   1.000
_cell.angle_alpha   90.00
_cell.angle_beta   90.00
_cell.angle_gamma   90.00
#
_symmetry.space_group_name_H-M   'P 1'
#
loop_
_entity.id
_entity.type
_entity.pdbx_description
1 polymer ?
#
loop_
_entity_poly.entity_id
_entity_poly.type
_entity_poly.pdbx_seq_one_letter_code
_entity_poly.pdbx_strand_id
1 'polypeptide(L)'
;MANFQAALLLLLLRFLLNLAGHRGEVLSVSAAQQQDPPGDDLVFLKLRSGDGDGTVLAMHRHDISFAGFTNGSHHWHVFRGDEDAIPNARRLPFRNTYRDLIGGLHHVPGLPLGKAAAARAAGVLASYDPDAEEGTAAVKRAVAALSVMFTQALRLEPIRETVSSGWESGEARVAAEHLPYIEHWDTMSFEVLRWRRTGEWDGPFTEVLRRRAGIRSAGEALAIAKLLANRSFVQLLQDHSHSA
;
A
#
# COMPACT_ATOMS: atom_id res chain seq x y z
N MET A 1 -1.20 -13.72 18.64
CA MET A 1 -0.65 -13.29 17.34
C MET A 1 -1.33 -13.97 16.13
N ALA A 2 -1.62 -15.28 16.16
CA ALA A 2 -2.28 -16.00 15.04
C ALA A 2 -3.61 -15.37 14.53
N ASN A 3 -4.43 -14.81 15.42
CA ASN A 3 -5.73 -14.22 15.02
C ASN A 3 -5.62 -12.96 14.15
N PHE A 4 -4.56 -12.15 14.29
CA PHE A 4 -4.41 -10.92 13.51
C PHE A 4 -3.92 -11.22 12.07
N GLN A 5 -3.03 -12.20 11.91
CA GLN A 5 -2.64 -12.70 10.59
C GLN A 5 -3.83 -13.23 9.80
N ALA A 6 -4.61 -14.12 10.42
CA ALA A 6 -5.79 -14.68 9.78
C ALA A 6 -6.79 -13.58 9.40
N ALA A 7 -7.03 -12.61 10.27
CA ALA A 7 -7.93 -11.50 9.99
C ALA A 7 -7.44 -10.61 8.82
N LEU A 8 -6.16 -10.24 8.80
CA LEU A 8 -5.59 -9.43 7.71
C LEU A 8 -5.62 -10.19 6.38
N LEU A 9 -5.25 -11.48 6.39
CA LEU A 9 -5.31 -12.34 5.22
C LEU A 9 -6.75 -12.49 4.70
N LEU A 10 -7.72 -12.63 5.59
CA LEU A 10 -9.14 -12.69 5.24
C LEU A 10 -9.67 -11.35 4.69
N LEU A 11 -9.23 -10.22 5.25
CA LEU A 11 -9.57 -8.89 4.72
C LEU A 11 -9.00 -8.69 3.31
N LEU A 12 -7.73 -9.03 3.12
CA LEU A 12 -7.06 -9.02 1.82
C LEU A 12 -7.79 -9.93 0.82
N LEU A 13 -8.08 -11.16 1.22
CA LEU A 13 -8.78 -12.13 0.37
C LEU A 13 -10.18 -11.63 -0.01
N ARG A 14 -10.96 -11.12 0.95
CA ARG A 14 -12.29 -10.53 0.68
C ARG A 14 -12.19 -9.34 -0.25
N PHE A 15 -11.20 -8.48 -0.05
CA PHE A 15 -10.95 -7.35 -0.95
C PHE A 15 -10.65 -7.83 -2.37
N LEU A 16 -9.74 -8.80 -2.54
CA LEU A 16 -9.42 -9.36 -3.85
C LEU A 16 -10.60 -10.07 -4.51
N LEU A 17 -11.41 -10.81 -3.74
CA LEU A 17 -12.63 -11.46 -4.25
C LEU A 17 -13.66 -10.43 -4.73
N ASN A 18 -13.78 -9.29 -4.04
CA ASN A 18 -14.63 -8.17 -4.48
C ASN A 18 -14.12 -7.52 -5.75
N LEU A 19 -12.79 -7.44 -5.95
CA LEU A 19 -12.20 -6.92 -7.18
C LEU A 19 -12.41 -7.88 -8.37
N ALA A 20 -12.14 -9.17 -8.19
CA ALA A 20 -12.02 -10.08 -9.33
C ALA A 20 -13.35 -10.62 -9.89
N GLY A 21 -14.49 -10.36 -9.22
CA GLY A 21 -15.64 -11.26 -9.35
C GLY A 21 -15.26 -12.70 -8.98
N HIS A 22 -16.18 -13.65 -8.98
CA HIS A 22 -15.91 -15.02 -8.49
C HIS A 22 -14.92 -15.86 -9.36
N ARG A 23 -14.09 -15.26 -10.23
CA ARG A 23 -13.17 -15.97 -11.16
C ARG A 23 -11.87 -15.19 -11.46
N GLY A 24 -11.06 -14.89 -10.45
CA GLY A 24 -9.78 -14.17 -10.65
C GLY A 24 -8.54 -15.07 -10.70
N GLU A 25 -7.97 -15.31 -11.88
CA GLU A 25 -6.66 -15.99 -12.05
C GLU A 25 -5.44 -15.08 -11.86
N VAL A 26 -5.64 -13.76 -11.71
CA VAL A 26 -4.57 -12.74 -11.80
C VAL A 26 -3.92 -12.39 -10.46
N LEU A 27 -4.66 -12.53 -9.34
CA LEU A 27 -4.26 -12.04 -8.02
C LEU A 27 -4.47 -13.11 -6.95
N SER A 28 -3.45 -13.37 -6.13
CA SER A 28 -3.59 -14.26 -4.97
C SER A 28 -2.78 -13.75 -3.79
N VAL A 29 -3.27 -14.02 -2.58
CA VAL A 29 -2.58 -13.67 -1.32
C VAL A 29 -2.26 -14.96 -0.61
N SER A 30 -1.04 -15.09 -0.11
CA SER A 30 -0.60 -16.28 0.60
C SER A 30 0.16 -15.93 1.87
N ALA A 31 0.17 -16.86 2.82
CA ALA A 31 1.17 -16.86 3.87
C ALA A 31 2.57 -17.10 3.28
N ALA A 32 3.60 -16.81 4.07
CA ALA A 32 4.99 -17.08 3.71
C ALA A 32 5.18 -18.55 3.30
N GLN A 33 5.82 -18.78 2.17
CA GLN A 33 6.28 -20.09 1.71
C GLN A 33 7.77 -20.28 2.00
N GLN A 34 8.28 -21.50 1.79
CA GLN A 34 9.67 -21.85 2.07
C GLN A 34 10.70 -21.05 1.23
N GLN A 35 10.27 -20.45 0.12
CA GLN A 35 11.08 -19.57 -0.75
C GLN A 35 10.93 -18.09 -0.39
N ASP A 36 9.97 -17.74 0.48
CA ASP A 36 9.76 -16.37 0.94
C ASP A 36 10.72 -16.03 2.09
N PRO A 37 11.05 -14.74 2.27
CA PRO A 37 11.91 -14.28 3.36
C PRO A 37 11.35 -14.71 4.72
N PRO A 38 12.19 -15.22 5.64
CA PRO A 38 11.76 -15.55 6.98
C PRO A 38 11.40 -14.27 7.73
N GLY A 39 10.19 -14.19 8.26
CA GLY A 39 9.77 -13.02 9.03
C GLY A 39 8.30 -13.05 9.38
N ASP A 40 8.00 -13.01 10.68
CA ASP A 40 6.63 -12.93 11.17
C ASP A 40 6.02 -11.55 10.91
N ASP A 41 6.72 -10.56 10.35
CA ASP A 41 6.18 -9.21 10.14
C ASP A 41 5.75 -8.91 8.71
N LEU A 42 5.89 -9.87 7.78
CA LEU A 42 5.49 -9.70 6.38
C LEU A 42 4.21 -10.47 6.02
N VAL A 43 3.57 -10.02 4.95
CA VAL A 43 2.49 -10.68 4.21
C VAL A 43 2.81 -10.58 2.72
N PHE A 44 2.53 -11.64 1.96
CA PHE A 44 2.93 -11.73 0.56
C PHE A 44 1.73 -11.65 -0.39
N LEU A 45 1.80 -10.70 -1.33
CA LEU A 45 0.83 -10.52 -2.40
C LEU A 45 1.44 -11.00 -3.71
N LYS A 46 0.88 -12.07 -4.28
CA LYS A 46 1.34 -12.66 -5.53
C LYS A 46 0.51 -12.12 -6.69
N LEU A 47 1.20 -11.49 -7.62
CA LEU A 47 0.61 -10.90 -8.81
C LEU A 47 1.09 -11.67 -10.04
N ARG A 48 0.15 -12.16 -10.85
CA ARG A 48 0.46 -12.81 -12.13
C ARG A 48 0.31 -11.83 -13.29
N SER A 49 1.24 -11.88 -14.23
CA SER A 49 1.09 -11.21 -15.52
C SER A 49 0.68 -12.26 -16.56
N GLY A 50 -0.61 -12.59 -16.64
CA GLY A 50 -1.13 -13.59 -17.59
C GLY A 50 -0.36 -14.92 -17.58
N ASP A 51 0.20 -15.28 -18.75
CA ASP A 51 0.91 -16.54 -19.03
C ASP A 51 2.39 -16.55 -18.57
N GLY A 52 2.90 -15.43 -18.05
CA GLY A 52 4.31 -15.27 -17.64
C GLY A 52 4.57 -15.44 -16.14
N ASP A 53 5.86 -15.36 -15.77
CA ASP A 53 6.31 -15.35 -14.37
C ASP A 53 5.72 -14.14 -13.62
N GLY A 54 5.25 -14.40 -12.40
CA GLY A 54 4.65 -13.39 -11.54
C GLY A 54 5.69 -12.62 -10.72
N THR A 55 5.22 -11.57 -10.05
CA THR A 55 5.98 -10.88 -8.99
C THR A 55 5.31 -11.13 -7.65
N VAL A 56 6.12 -11.21 -6.60
CA VAL A 56 5.64 -11.24 -5.22
C VAL A 56 5.97 -9.92 -4.57
N LEU A 57 4.97 -9.26 -3.99
CA LEU A 57 5.17 -8.07 -3.15
C LEU A 57 5.19 -8.48 -1.69
N ALA A 58 6.25 -8.07 -0.98
CA ALA A 58 6.32 -8.18 0.47
C ALA A 58 5.70 -6.95 1.12
N MET A 59 4.72 -7.16 1.99
CA MET A 59 3.97 -6.10 2.67
C MET A 59 4.22 -6.17 4.19
N HIS A 60 4.53 -5.04 4.81
CA HIS A 60 4.58 -4.93 6.27
C HIS A 60 3.22 -5.19 6.88
N ARG A 61 3.14 -6.05 7.90
CA ARG A 61 1.86 -6.38 8.54
C ARG A 61 1.23 -5.21 9.29
N HIS A 62 2.06 -4.36 9.88
CA HIS A 62 1.61 -3.32 10.80
C HIS A 62 1.00 -2.11 10.09
N ASP A 63 1.41 -1.84 8.85
CA ASP A 63 0.89 -0.72 8.07
C ASP A 63 0.52 -1.05 6.62
N ILE A 64 0.72 -2.29 6.16
CA ILE A 64 0.48 -2.78 4.79
C ILE A 64 1.23 -2.03 3.69
N SER A 65 2.30 -1.29 4.01
CA SER A 65 3.22 -0.74 3.02
C SER A 65 4.10 -1.84 2.41
N PHE A 66 4.61 -1.63 1.20
CA PHE A 66 5.53 -2.58 0.57
C PHE A 66 6.96 -2.39 1.09
N ALA A 67 7.59 -3.49 1.51
CA ALA A 67 9.00 -3.56 1.86
C ALA A 67 9.88 -3.88 0.64
N GLY A 68 9.34 -4.60 -0.34
CA GLY A 68 10.08 -5.01 -1.53
C GLY A 68 9.25 -5.89 -2.46
N PHE A 69 9.89 -6.39 -3.52
CA PHE A 69 9.29 -7.28 -4.50
C PHE A 69 10.28 -8.29 -5.08
N THR A 70 9.78 -9.38 -5.67
CA THR A 70 10.58 -10.28 -6.50
C THR A 70 10.47 -9.94 -7.98
N ASN A 71 11.56 -10.09 -8.72
CA ASN A 71 11.45 -10.21 -10.18
C ASN A 71 11.01 -11.64 -10.57
N GLY A 72 10.88 -11.91 -11.88
CA GLY A 72 10.44 -13.21 -12.41
C GLY A 72 11.42 -14.34 -12.14
N SER A 73 12.70 -14.04 -11.91
CA SER A 73 13.72 -15.00 -11.47
C SER A 73 13.72 -15.23 -9.95
N HIS A 74 12.70 -14.74 -9.24
CA HIS A 74 12.55 -14.85 -7.78
C HIS A 74 13.66 -14.15 -6.96
N HIS A 75 14.41 -13.23 -7.56
CA HIS A 75 15.36 -12.41 -6.81
C HIS A 75 14.61 -11.29 -6.07
N TRP A 76 14.87 -11.18 -4.77
CA TRP A 76 14.29 -10.15 -3.92
C TRP A 76 14.98 -8.81 -4.11
N HIS A 77 14.16 -7.77 -4.27
CA HIS A 77 14.55 -6.38 -4.28
C HIS A 77 13.86 -5.67 -3.12
N VAL A 78 14.63 -4.93 -2.32
CA VAL A 78 14.13 -4.25 -1.11
C VAL A 78 14.23 -2.75 -1.27
N PHE A 79 13.22 -2.01 -0.83
CA PHE A 79 13.26 -0.56 -0.88
C PHE A 79 14.30 -0.01 0.08
N ARG A 80 14.86 1.16 -0.26
CA ARG A 80 15.76 1.87 0.64
C ARG A 80 15.02 2.24 1.93
N GLY A 81 15.55 1.85 3.09
CA GLY A 81 14.93 2.02 4.41
C GLY A 81 14.27 0.75 4.96
N ASP A 82 14.13 -0.29 4.15
CA ASP A 82 13.51 -1.57 4.51
C ASP A 82 14.53 -2.72 4.50
N GLU A 83 15.83 -2.44 4.51
CA GLU A 83 16.90 -3.44 4.29
C GLU A 83 16.85 -4.60 5.31
N ASP A 84 16.40 -4.34 6.54
CA ASP A 84 16.27 -5.35 7.59
C ASP A 84 15.02 -6.24 7.43
N ALA A 85 14.05 -5.82 6.60
CA ALA A 85 12.78 -6.55 6.43
C ALA A 85 12.94 -7.79 5.53
N ILE A 86 13.87 -7.77 4.58
CA ILE A 86 14.05 -8.83 3.60
C ILE A 86 15.53 -9.25 3.54
N PRO A 87 15.93 -10.32 4.25
CA PRO A 87 17.30 -10.81 4.25
C PRO A 87 17.81 -11.14 2.84
N ASN A 88 19.07 -10.76 2.55
CA ASN A 88 19.76 -11.03 1.28
C ASN A 88 19.11 -10.41 0.03
N ALA A 89 18.17 -9.47 0.18
CA ALA A 89 17.60 -8.75 -0.95
C ALA A 89 18.57 -7.71 -1.52
N ARG A 90 18.50 -7.50 -2.83
CA ARG A 90 19.24 -6.41 -3.49
C ARG A 90 18.53 -5.10 -3.23
N ARG A 91 19.25 -4.15 -2.63
CA ARG A 91 18.73 -2.82 -2.31
C ARG A 91 18.40 -2.00 -3.57
N LEU A 92 17.20 -1.44 -3.62
CA LEU A 92 16.77 -0.48 -4.63
C LEU A 92 17.31 0.93 -4.31
N PRO A 93 17.63 1.75 -5.33
CA PRO A 93 18.21 3.08 -5.12
C PRO A 93 17.18 4.14 -4.66
N PHE A 94 15.94 3.74 -4.35
CA PHE A 94 14.83 4.64 -4.00
C PHE A 94 13.98 4.06 -2.87
N ARG A 95 13.28 4.95 -2.14
CA ARG A 95 12.34 4.58 -1.07
C ARG A 95 10.95 4.31 -1.63
N ASN A 96 10.11 3.61 -0.86
CA ASN A 96 8.69 3.46 -1.13
C ASN A 96 7.87 4.68 -0.66
N THR A 97 8.17 5.86 -1.20
CA THR A 97 7.39 7.08 -0.94
C THR A 97 6.91 7.67 -2.26
N TYR A 98 5.72 8.28 -2.30
CA TYR A 98 5.24 8.91 -3.55
C TYR A 98 6.19 10.01 -4.05
N ARG A 99 6.95 10.67 -3.16
CA ARG A 99 8.02 11.61 -3.52
C ARG A 99 9.14 10.92 -4.31
N ASP A 100 9.68 9.81 -3.83
CA ASP A 100 10.76 9.07 -4.50
C ASP A 100 10.28 8.32 -5.75
N LEU A 101 9.02 7.84 -5.75
CA LEU A 101 8.45 7.03 -6.81
C LEU A 101 7.98 7.88 -8.00
N ILE A 102 7.20 8.92 -7.74
CA ILE A 102 6.51 9.69 -8.80
C ILE A 102 6.62 11.20 -8.60
N GLY A 103 7.56 11.69 -7.79
CA GLY A 103 7.76 13.13 -7.56
C GLY A 103 6.72 13.78 -6.64
N GLY A 104 5.82 13.01 -6.03
CA GLY A 104 4.88 13.50 -5.02
C GLY A 104 3.45 12.99 -5.21
N LEU A 105 2.65 13.19 -4.16
CA LEU A 105 1.29 12.69 -4.09
C LEU A 105 0.34 13.30 -5.14
N HIS A 106 0.61 14.53 -5.60
CA HIS A 106 -0.17 15.22 -6.63
C HIS A 106 -0.15 14.51 -7.99
N HIS A 107 0.77 13.55 -8.21
CA HIS A 107 0.79 12.72 -9.43
C HIS A 107 -0.06 11.45 -9.34
N VAL A 108 -0.60 11.11 -8.15
CA VAL A 108 -1.44 9.92 -7.96
C VAL A 108 -2.69 9.89 -8.85
N PRO A 109 -3.43 11.00 -9.07
CA PRO A 109 -4.58 11.00 -9.97
C PRO A 109 -4.24 10.59 -11.41
N GLY A 110 -2.99 10.75 -11.84
CA GLY A 110 -2.51 10.37 -13.16
C GLY A 110 -2.04 8.91 -13.29
N LEU A 111 -2.11 8.11 -12.22
CA LEU A 111 -1.72 6.69 -12.28
C LEU A 111 -2.78 5.85 -13.00
N PRO A 112 -2.38 4.89 -13.83
CA PRO A 112 -3.30 3.91 -14.38
C PRO A 112 -3.71 2.93 -13.28
N LEU A 113 -5.01 2.82 -13.01
CA LEU A 113 -5.57 1.92 -12.00
C LEU A 113 -6.57 0.96 -12.65
N GLY A 114 -6.69 -0.24 -12.09
CA GLY A 114 -7.55 -1.31 -12.59
C GLY A 114 -6.77 -2.57 -12.98
N LYS A 115 -7.48 -3.63 -13.34
CA LYS A 115 -6.97 -4.98 -13.55
C LYS A 115 -5.86 -5.06 -14.60
N ALA A 116 -6.08 -4.48 -15.77
CA ALA A 116 -5.08 -4.47 -16.84
C ALA A 116 -3.84 -3.64 -16.45
N ALA A 117 -4.02 -2.56 -15.69
CA ALA A 117 -2.91 -1.76 -15.17
C ALA A 117 -2.11 -2.52 -14.11
N ALA A 118 -2.78 -3.25 -13.22
CA ALA A 118 -2.15 -4.12 -12.23
C ALA A 118 -1.32 -5.24 -12.89
N ALA A 119 -1.87 -5.93 -13.91
CA ALA A 119 -1.16 -6.97 -14.64
C ALA A 119 0.08 -6.43 -15.38
N ARG A 120 -0.02 -5.23 -15.98
CA ARG A 120 1.13 -4.55 -16.60
C ARG A 120 2.18 -4.15 -15.56
N ALA A 121 1.76 -3.57 -14.44
CA ALA A 121 2.65 -3.20 -13.35
C ALA A 121 3.38 -4.43 -12.78
N ALA A 122 2.67 -5.54 -12.59
CA ALA A 122 3.26 -6.82 -12.20
C ALA A 122 4.31 -7.31 -13.20
N GLY A 123 4.03 -7.22 -14.51
CA GLY A 123 4.97 -7.55 -15.56
C GLY A 123 6.25 -6.69 -15.51
N VAL A 124 6.11 -5.39 -15.25
CA VAL A 124 7.26 -4.47 -15.08
C VAL A 124 8.13 -4.86 -13.89
N LEU A 125 7.53 -5.26 -12.77
CA LEU A 125 8.29 -5.74 -11.61
C LEU A 125 8.95 -7.09 -11.89
N ALA A 126 8.24 -8.01 -12.55
CA ALA A 126 8.77 -9.31 -12.93
C ALA A 126 9.94 -9.20 -13.93
N SER A 127 9.91 -8.22 -14.83
CA SER A 127 11.00 -7.98 -15.79
C SER A 127 12.12 -7.10 -15.25
N TYR A 128 12.12 -6.74 -13.96
CA TYR A 128 13.12 -5.84 -13.42
C TYR A 128 14.51 -6.48 -13.44
N ASP A 129 15.40 -5.85 -14.19
CA ASP A 129 16.84 -6.11 -14.19
C ASP A 129 17.54 -4.91 -13.53
N PRO A 130 18.17 -5.10 -12.36
CA PRO A 130 18.88 -4.02 -11.68
C PRO A 130 20.19 -3.58 -12.35
N ASP A 131 20.69 -4.35 -13.32
CA ASP A 131 21.91 -4.07 -14.07
C ASP A 131 21.63 -3.40 -15.43
N ALA A 132 20.35 -3.29 -15.81
CA ALA A 132 19.92 -2.53 -16.98
C ALA A 132 19.87 -1.02 -16.69
N GLU A 133 20.37 -0.19 -17.61
CA GLU A 133 20.35 1.27 -17.48
C GLU A 133 18.93 1.86 -17.56
N GLU A 134 18.00 1.15 -18.21
CA GLU A 134 16.63 1.59 -18.45
C GLU A 134 15.62 0.84 -17.54
N GLY A 135 14.49 1.47 -17.20
CA GLY A 135 13.37 0.79 -16.55
C GLY A 135 13.09 1.16 -15.09
N THR A 136 14.01 1.82 -14.39
CA THR A 136 13.79 2.26 -12.99
C THR A 136 12.56 3.18 -12.86
N ALA A 137 12.34 4.08 -13.81
CA ALA A 137 11.16 4.96 -13.81
C ALA A 137 9.84 4.17 -13.96
N ALA A 138 9.84 3.13 -14.81
CA ALA A 138 8.68 2.26 -14.99
C ALA A 138 8.38 1.46 -13.72
N VAL A 139 9.42 0.90 -13.07
CA VAL A 139 9.30 0.21 -11.78
C VAL A 139 8.72 1.13 -10.72
N LYS A 140 9.27 2.34 -10.56
CA LYS A 140 8.75 3.32 -9.60
C LYS A 140 7.26 3.64 -9.81
N ARG A 141 6.86 3.86 -11.07
CA ARG A 141 5.46 4.12 -11.42
C ARG A 141 4.56 2.90 -11.20
N ALA A 142 5.05 1.70 -11.49
CA ALA A 142 4.37 0.43 -11.23
C ALA A 142 4.13 0.23 -9.73
N VAL A 143 5.16 0.42 -8.89
CA VAL A 143 5.05 0.36 -7.43
C VAL A 143 4.02 1.37 -6.92
N ALA A 144 4.06 2.62 -7.41
CA ALA A 144 3.09 3.63 -6.99
C ALA A 144 1.64 3.24 -7.32
N ALA A 145 1.38 2.72 -8.52
CA ALA A 145 0.05 2.25 -8.92
C ALA A 145 -0.43 1.07 -8.07
N LEU A 146 0.45 0.08 -7.84
CA LEU A 146 0.16 -1.08 -6.99
C LEU A 146 -0.09 -0.66 -5.52
N SER A 147 0.67 0.32 -5.02
CA SER A 147 0.44 0.89 -3.69
C SER A 147 -0.96 1.50 -3.58
N VAL A 148 -1.43 2.26 -4.58
CA VAL A 148 -2.80 2.79 -4.56
C VAL A 148 -3.84 1.66 -4.57
N MET A 149 -3.69 0.69 -5.47
CA MET A 149 -4.68 -0.38 -5.66
C MET A 149 -4.78 -1.36 -4.49
N PHE A 150 -3.67 -1.67 -3.83
CA PHE A 150 -3.63 -2.72 -2.81
C PHE A 150 -3.40 -2.20 -1.40
N THR A 151 -2.65 -1.11 -1.23
CA THR A 151 -2.39 -0.56 0.12
C THR A 151 -3.41 0.51 0.46
N GLN A 152 -3.58 1.52 -0.39
CA GLN A 152 -4.44 2.67 -0.09
C GLN A 152 -5.92 2.29 -0.14
N ALA A 153 -6.34 1.41 -1.05
CA ALA A 153 -7.71 0.89 -1.09
C ALA A 153 -8.08 0.03 0.14
N LEU A 154 -7.12 -0.62 0.80
CA LEU A 154 -7.40 -1.29 2.08
C LEU A 154 -7.47 -0.32 3.25
N ARG A 155 -6.63 0.72 3.22
CA ARG A 155 -6.58 1.76 4.25
C ARG A 155 -7.82 2.64 4.23
N LEU A 156 -8.26 3.07 3.04
CA LEU A 156 -9.16 4.20 2.83
C LEU A 156 -10.37 3.81 1.98
N GLU A 157 -11.57 4.03 2.52
CA GLU A 157 -12.86 3.78 1.84
C GLU A 157 -12.97 4.46 0.48
N PRO A 158 -12.71 5.78 0.35
CA PRO A 158 -12.96 6.46 -0.93
C PRO A 158 -12.03 5.98 -2.04
N ILE A 159 -10.81 5.56 -1.68
CA ILE A 159 -9.85 4.96 -2.62
C ILE A 159 -10.33 3.56 -3.01
N ARG A 160 -10.86 2.79 -2.05
CA ARG A 160 -11.43 1.47 -2.33
C ARG A 160 -12.57 1.52 -3.32
N GLU A 161 -13.52 2.42 -3.12
CA GLU A 161 -14.67 2.61 -4.00
C GLU A 161 -14.22 3.02 -5.41
N THR A 162 -13.26 3.94 -5.50
CA THR A 162 -12.65 4.36 -6.78
C THR A 162 -12.04 3.17 -7.51
N VAL A 163 -11.17 2.40 -6.84
CA VAL A 163 -10.47 1.26 -7.45
C VAL A 163 -11.44 0.16 -7.85
N SER A 164 -12.41 -0.16 -6.98
CA SER A 164 -13.38 -1.23 -7.23
C SER A 164 -14.31 -0.89 -8.39
N SER A 165 -14.81 0.35 -8.46
CA SER A 165 -15.74 0.78 -9.50
C SER A 165 -15.10 0.80 -10.89
N GLY A 166 -13.81 1.15 -10.97
CA GLY A 166 -13.06 1.17 -12.24
C GLY A 166 -12.15 -0.04 -12.44
N TRP A 167 -12.32 -1.12 -11.67
CA TRP A 167 -11.39 -2.24 -11.66
C TRP A 167 -11.31 -2.94 -13.03
N GLU A 168 -12.46 -3.31 -13.59
CA GLU A 168 -12.52 -4.00 -14.89
C GLU A 168 -12.38 -3.01 -16.07
N SER A 169 -12.91 -1.78 -15.97
CA SER A 169 -12.85 -0.80 -17.06
C SER A 169 -11.47 -0.15 -17.23
N GLY A 170 -10.66 -0.08 -16.16
CA GLY A 170 -9.40 0.67 -16.15
C GLY A 170 -9.58 2.19 -16.06
N GLU A 171 -10.80 2.66 -15.80
CA GLU A 171 -11.16 4.08 -15.71
C GLU A 171 -11.03 4.63 -14.29
N ALA A 172 -10.60 3.82 -13.32
CA ALA A 172 -10.38 4.27 -11.94
C ALA A 172 -9.34 5.41 -11.88
N ARG A 173 -9.72 6.56 -11.32
CA ARG A 173 -8.84 7.71 -11.08
C ARG A 173 -9.11 8.25 -9.68
N VAL A 174 -8.06 8.30 -8.86
CA VAL A 174 -8.16 8.91 -7.52
C VAL A 174 -8.42 10.40 -7.67
N ALA A 175 -9.50 10.88 -7.08
CA ALA A 175 -9.81 12.31 -7.04
C ALA A 175 -8.76 13.07 -6.20
N ALA A 176 -8.40 14.28 -6.64
CA ALA A 176 -7.41 15.11 -5.96
C ALA A 176 -7.81 15.44 -4.50
N GLU A 177 -9.10 15.53 -4.23
CA GLU A 177 -9.66 15.74 -2.89
C GLU A 177 -9.42 14.57 -1.91
N HIS A 178 -9.10 13.37 -2.42
CA HIS A 178 -8.79 12.21 -1.57
C HIS A 178 -7.30 12.12 -1.20
N LEU A 179 -6.43 12.95 -1.81
CA LEU A 179 -4.99 12.91 -1.54
C LEU A 179 -4.67 13.22 -0.06
N PRO A 180 -5.29 14.21 0.60
CA PRO A 180 -5.05 14.43 2.03
C PRO A 180 -5.35 13.21 2.92
N TYR A 181 -6.27 12.32 2.52
CA TYR A 181 -6.54 11.09 3.26
C TYR A 181 -5.37 10.10 3.18
N ILE A 182 -4.70 10.03 2.03
CA ILE A 182 -3.49 9.23 1.85
C ILE A 182 -2.35 9.82 2.67
N GLU A 183 -2.16 11.15 2.61
CA GLU A 183 -1.11 11.85 3.35
C GLU A 183 -1.26 11.71 4.86
N HIS A 184 -2.49 11.77 5.38
CA HIS A 184 -2.76 11.84 6.82
C HIS A 184 -3.30 10.55 7.41
N TRP A 185 -3.16 9.41 6.72
CA TRP A 185 -3.68 8.13 7.21
C TRP A 185 -3.14 7.72 8.59
N ASP A 186 -1.84 7.87 8.83
CA ASP A 186 -1.24 7.57 10.14
C ASP A 186 -1.77 8.51 11.23
N THR A 187 -2.00 9.78 10.88
CA THR A 187 -2.55 10.79 11.79
C THR A 187 -4.00 10.49 12.14
N MET A 188 -4.83 10.12 11.16
CA MET A 188 -6.19 9.63 11.39
C MET A 188 -6.19 8.41 12.30
N SER A 189 -5.30 7.44 12.02
CA SER A 189 -5.21 6.20 12.79
C SER A 189 -4.92 6.48 14.27
N PHE A 190 -3.96 7.35 14.55
CA PHE A 190 -3.62 7.74 15.90
C PHE A 190 -4.78 8.40 16.65
N GLU A 191 -5.42 9.40 16.03
CA GLU A 191 -6.51 10.13 16.67
C GLU A 191 -7.74 9.26 16.89
N VAL A 192 -8.06 8.36 15.96
CA VAL A 192 -9.14 7.38 16.15
C VAL A 192 -8.82 6.42 17.29
N LEU A 193 -7.60 5.91 17.38
CA LEU A 193 -7.20 5.02 18.48
C LEU A 193 -7.15 5.75 19.82
N ARG A 194 -6.79 7.04 19.85
CA ARG A 194 -6.88 7.88 21.05
C ARG A 194 -8.33 8.08 21.46
N TRP A 195 -9.18 8.52 20.53
CA TRP A 195 -10.62 8.70 20.78
C TRP A 195 -11.28 7.43 21.30
N ARG A 196 -10.93 6.24 20.78
CA ARG A 196 -11.46 4.96 21.32
C ARG A 196 -11.07 4.72 22.78
N ARG A 197 -9.95 5.27 23.25
CA ARG A 197 -9.45 5.13 24.62
C ARG A 197 -10.02 6.19 25.55
N THR A 198 -10.17 7.43 25.08
CA THR A 198 -10.54 8.59 25.91
C THR A 198 -12.00 9.00 25.75
N GLY A 199 -12.64 8.66 24.64
CA GLY A 199 -13.95 9.18 24.24
C GLY A 199 -13.89 10.57 23.59
N GLU A 200 -12.72 11.20 23.52
CA GLU A 200 -12.56 12.62 23.18
C GLU A 200 -11.85 12.80 21.83
N TRP A 201 -12.42 13.64 20.97
CA TRP A 201 -11.86 14.03 19.67
C TRP A 201 -11.26 15.43 19.73
N ASP A 202 -10.18 15.54 20.49
CA ASP A 202 -9.48 16.79 20.81
C ASP A 202 -7.96 16.59 20.90
N GLY A 203 -7.46 15.52 20.28
CA GLY A 203 -6.05 15.16 20.36
C GLY A 203 -5.15 16.08 19.55
N PRO A 204 -3.83 15.90 19.69
CA PRO A 204 -2.81 16.84 19.22
C PRO A 204 -2.85 17.10 17.71
N PHE A 205 -3.40 16.18 16.91
CA PHE A 205 -3.45 16.30 15.47
C PHE A 205 -4.86 16.57 14.91
N THR A 206 -5.89 16.69 15.75
CA THR A 206 -7.27 16.94 15.29
C THR A 206 -7.39 18.23 14.48
N GLU A 207 -6.66 19.28 14.86
CA GLU A 207 -6.64 20.53 14.12
C GLU A 207 -5.94 20.42 12.75
N VAL A 208 -4.89 19.59 12.66
CA VAL A 208 -4.22 19.30 11.39
C VAL A 208 -5.16 18.54 10.46
N LEU A 209 -5.84 17.51 10.97
CA LEU A 209 -6.83 16.73 10.22
C LEU A 209 -7.99 17.62 9.75
N ARG A 210 -8.47 18.54 10.60
CA ARG A 210 -9.52 19.49 10.23
C ARG A 210 -9.10 20.41 9.09
N ARG A 211 -7.89 20.98 9.16
CA ARG A 211 -7.41 21.95 8.16
C ARG A 211 -6.99 21.31 6.85
N ARG A 212 -6.29 20.17 6.91
CA ARG A 212 -5.65 19.56 5.73
C ARG A 212 -6.50 18.49 5.08
N ALA A 213 -7.31 17.77 5.85
CA ALA A 213 -8.16 16.69 5.34
C ALA A 213 -9.67 16.95 5.53
N GLY A 214 -10.06 18.08 6.14
CA GLY A 214 -11.48 18.40 6.36
C GLY A 214 -12.18 17.53 7.41
N ILE A 215 -11.43 16.75 8.20
CA ILE A 215 -11.98 15.77 9.16
C ILE A 215 -12.19 16.44 10.51
N ARG A 216 -13.45 16.48 10.95
CA ARG A 216 -13.90 17.21 12.15
C ARG A 216 -14.29 16.29 13.30
N SER A 217 -14.44 14.99 13.06
CA SER A 217 -14.85 14.03 14.09
C SER A 217 -14.25 12.65 13.89
N ALA A 218 -14.28 11.84 14.97
CA ALA A 218 -13.91 10.44 14.91
C ALA A 218 -14.80 9.63 13.96
N GLY A 219 -16.09 9.99 13.88
CA GLY A 219 -17.04 9.34 12.97
C GLY A 219 -16.66 9.53 11.51
N GLU A 220 -16.28 10.76 11.12
CA GLU A 220 -15.77 11.06 9.78
C GLU A 220 -14.46 10.30 9.50
N ALA A 221 -13.53 10.30 10.45
CA ALA A 221 -12.27 9.56 10.31
C ALA A 221 -12.49 8.05 10.13
N LEU A 222 -13.46 7.45 10.84
CA LEU A 222 -13.83 6.03 10.70
C LEU A 222 -14.65 5.74 9.43
N ALA A 223 -15.36 6.73 8.89
CA ALA A 223 -15.99 6.61 7.59
C ALA A 223 -14.93 6.47 6.49
N ILE A 224 -13.81 7.20 6.63
CA ILE A 224 -12.70 7.24 5.67
C ILE A 224 -11.70 6.10 5.89
N ALA A 225 -11.11 5.96 7.08
CA ALA A 225 -10.05 4.99 7.36
C ALA A 225 -10.61 3.67 7.90
N LYS A 226 -10.51 2.59 7.12
CA LYS A 226 -11.04 1.26 7.47
C LYS A 226 -10.00 0.33 8.06
N LEU A 227 -8.74 0.53 7.72
CA LEU A 227 -7.61 -0.08 8.40
C LEU A 227 -6.84 1.02 9.13
N LEU A 228 -6.51 0.80 10.40
CA LEU A 228 -5.80 1.77 11.22
C LEU A 228 -4.41 1.24 11.58
N ALA A 229 -3.39 2.06 11.42
CA ALA A 229 -2.07 1.78 11.98
C ALA A 229 -2.08 1.95 13.50
N ASN A 230 -1.40 1.06 14.22
CA ASN A 230 -1.17 1.22 15.65
C ASN A 230 0.24 1.78 15.89
N ARG A 231 0.46 3.04 15.47
CA ARG A 231 1.72 3.78 15.66
C ARG A 231 1.71 4.51 17.01
N SER A 232 2.87 4.59 17.65
CA SER A 232 3.09 5.45 18.81
C SER A 232 3.21 6.92 18.43
N PHE A 233 3.00 7.82 19.39
CA PHE A 233 3.13 9.27 19.20
C PHE A 233 4.53 9.67 18.72
N VAL A 234 5.59 9.04 19.24
CA VAL A 234 6.98 9.32 18.87
C VAL A 234 7.24 8.95 17.41
N GLN A 235 6.75 7.80 16.95
CA GLN A 235 6.90 7.36 15.55
C GLN A 235 6.23 8.36 14.60
N LEU A 236 5.03 8.85 14.95
CA LEU A 236 4.33 9.84 14.13
C LEU A 236 5.09 11.16 14.03
N LEU A 237 5.63 11.67 15.15
CA LEU A 237 6.39 12.92 15.13
C LEU A 237 7.63 12.83 14.23
N GLN A 238 8.30 11.67 14.22
CA GLN A 238 9.44 11.42 13.33
C GLN A 238 9.00 11.51 11.86
N ASP A 239 7.90 10.87 11.49
CA ASP A 239 7.38 10.89 10.11
C ASP A 239 6.95 12.31 9.65
N HIS A 240 6.33 13.09 10.55
CA HIS A 240 5.98 14.49 10.27
C HIS A 240 7.22 15.38 10.12
N SER A 241 8.29 15.11 10.87
CA SER A 241 9.55 15.88 10.76
C SER A 241 10.33 15.62 9.46
N HIS A 242 10.14 14.47 8.83
CA HIS A 242 10.78 14.10 7.56
C HIS A 242 9.95 14.48 6.31
N SER A 243 8.68 14.84 6.49
CA SER A 243 7.76 15.19 5.40
C SER A 243 7.70 16.69 5.09
N ALA A 244 8.12 17.53 6.04
CA ALA A 244 8.34 18.98 5.87
C ALA A 244 9.55 19.28 4.96
#